data_AF-A0A382PPT9-F1
#
_entry.id   AF-A0A382PPT9-F1
#
_cell.length_a   1.000
_cell.length_b   1.000
_cell.length_c   1.000
_cell.angle_alpha   90.00
_cell.angle_beta   90.00
_cell.angle_gamma   90.00
#
_symmetry.space_group_name_H-M   'P 1'
#
loop_
_entity.id
_entity.type
_entity.pdbx_description
1 polymer ?
#
loop_
_entity_poly.entity_id
_entity_poly.type
_entity_poly.pdbx_seq_one_letter_code
_entity_poly.pdbx_strand_id
1 'polypeptide(L)'
;MTRVEGESLLGCRPPGPSGPRYPRPFGAPGRLGSLLRVSETTTVPELARRARTAAPALAVATTIEKNAGLRAAADHLEADRDGILEANAQDVARGEADGMAPGFLDRLQLDAERVAGMASGLRKVANLPDPVGRVTAEWTRPNGLHLTKVRVPLGVVAMIYENRPNVTSDAFGLCLKAGNVAFLRGSSGGLESNRAIAASIRSALKEVDLPADALVLVEDVSREAAVEFMQQRGYVDCLIPRGGPSLIRSILDNATVPYVIDGDGNCHVYVDESADLDMATEILVNAKMQRPS
;
A
#
# COMPACT_ATOMS: atom_id res chain seq x y z
N MET A 1 46.40 -54.99 48.11
CA MET A 1 45.28 -55.41 48.97
C MET A 1 44.00 -54.83 48.38
N THR A 2 42.95 -55.52 47.97
CA THR A 2 42.64 -56.93 47.75
C THR A 2 41.35 -56.90 46.90
N ARG A 3 41.21 -57.83 45.95
CA ARG A 3 39.95 -58.21 45.27
C ARG A 3 38.82 -58.49 46.26
N VAL A 4 37.55 -58.30 45.85
CA VAL A 4 36.39 -59.26 45.81
C VAL A 4 35.31 -58.58 44.92
N GLU A 5 34.89 -59.09 43.74
CA GLU A 5 33.68 -59.91 43.45
C GLU A 5 32.38 -59.37 44.11
N GLY A 6 31.17 -59.38 43.55
CA GLY A 6 30.52 -59.97 42.39
C GLY A 6 28.99 -59.82 42.60
N GLU A 7 28.21 -60.32 41.64
CA GLU A 7 26.76 -60.61 41.68
C GLU A 7 25.73 -59.60 41.13
N SER A 8 24.97 -60.18 40.19
CA SER A 8 23.80 -59.74 39.45
C SER A 8 22.52 -59.84 40.27
N LEU A 9 21.59 -58.89 40.11
CA LEU A 9 20.15 -59.18 40.24
C LEU A 9 19.32 -58.35 39.25
N LEU A 10 18.47 -59.05 38.50
CA LEU A 10 17.39 -58.53 37.69
C LEU A 10 16.41 -57.69 38.53
N GLY A 11 15.78 -56.67 37.92
CA GLY A 11 14.54 -56.13 38.48
C GLY A 11 14.15 -54.74 37.97
N CYS A 12 13.13 -54.72 37.11
CA CYS A 12 12.13 -53.65 36.96
C CYS A 12 12.57 -52.27 36.46
N ARG A 13 12.39 -52.03 35.16
CA ARG A 13 12.25 -50.68 34.58
C ARG A 13 10.88 -50.08 34.97
N PRO A 14 10.80 -48.79 35.36
CA PRO A 14 9.53 -48.12 35.62
C PRO A 14 8.79 -47.78 34.31
N PRO A 15 7.45 -47.63 34.34
CA PRO A 15 6.65 -47.39 33.15
C PRO A 15 6.83 -45.94 32.65
N GLY A 16 7.07 -45.81 31.34
CA GLY A 16 7.11 -44.51 30.66
C GLY A 16 5.70 -43.90 30.52
N PRO A 17 5.58 -42.56 30.48
CA PRO A 17 4.28 -41.89 30.43
C PRO A 17 3.62 -42.04 29.06
N SER A 18 2.32 -42.35 29.10
CA SER A 18 1.41 -42.44 27.96
C SER A 18 1.13 -41.05 27.38
N GLY A 19 1.74 -40.74 26.24
CA GLY A 19 1.38 -39.60 25.39
C GLY A 19 0.14 -39.88 24.52
N PRO A 20 -0.57 -38.84 24.04
CA PRO A 20 -1.87 -38.99 23.39
C PRO A 20 -1.78 -39.65 22.02
N ARG A 21 -2.75 -40.52 21.72
CA ARG A 21 -2.92 -41.22 20.44
C ARG A 21 -3.51 -40.25 19.41
N TYR A 22 -2.77 -39.94 18.36
CA TYR A 22 -3.32 -39.27 17.17
C TYR A 22 -4.19 -40.26 16.36
N PRO A 23 -5.40 -39.88 15.92
CA PRO A 23 -6.20 -40.72 15.05
C PRO A 23 -5.61 -40.79 13.63
N ARG A 24 -5.64 -41.98 13.02
CA ARG A 24 -5.20 -42.21 11.63
C ARG A 24 -6.24 -41.65 10.64
N PRO A 25 -5.84 -41.16 9.46
CA PRO A 25 -6.79 -40.79 8.42
C PRO A 25 -7.08 -41.99 7.52
N PHE A 26 -8.35 -42.36 7.35
CA PHE A 26 -8.82 -43.05 6.13
C PHE A 26 -10.30 -42.79 5.90
N GLY A 27 -10.60 -42.16 4.77
CA GLY A 27 -11.93 -42.03 4.19
C GLY A 27 -11.80 -41.48 2.76
N ALA A 28 -11.95 -42.36 1.77
CA ALA A 28 -11.97 -42.04 0.34
C ALA A 28 -13.35 -41.45 -0.08
N PRO A 29 -13.47 -40.83 -1.27
CA PRO A 29 -14.41 -39.73 -1.49
C PRO A 29 -15.79 -40.18 -2.00
N GLY A 30 -16.85 -39.62 -1.40
CA GLY A 30 -18.20 -39.64 -1.97
C GLY A 30 -18.38 -38.51 -2.99
N ARG A 31 -18.73 -38.87 -4.22
CA ARG A 31 -19.22 -37.95 -5.26
C ARG A 31 -20.74 -37.76 -5.09
N LEU A 32 -21.19 -36.53 -4.87
CA LEU A 32 -22.03 -35.72 -5.78
C LEU A 32 -22.69 -34.59 -4.99
N GLY A 33 -22.34 -33.37 -5.37
CA GLY A 33 -22.96 -32.14 -4.92
C GLY A 33 -22.19 -31.02 -5.60
N SER A 34 -22.73 -30.53 -6.72
CA SER A 34 -22.20 -29.42 -7.51
C SER A 34 -21.99 -28.20 -6.60
N LEU A 35 -20.79 -28.11 -6.02
CA LEU A 35 -20.32 -26.91 -5.35
C LEU A 35 -20.05 -25.88 -6.44
N LEU A 36 -20.90 -24.86 -6.43
CA LEU A 36 -20.69 -23.57 -7.08
C LEU A 36 -19.20 -23.23 -7.06
N ARG A 37 -18.62 -22.98 -8.23
CA ARG A 37 -17.35 -22.26 -8.30
C ARG A 37 -17.59 -20.88 -7.71
N VAL A 38 -17.38 -20.74 -6.40
CA VAL A 38 -17.09 -19.44 -5.81
C VAL A 38 -15.76 -19.05 -6.45
N SER A 39 -15.78 -18.02 -7.29
CA SER A 39 -14.56 -17.35 -7.71
C SER A 39 -13.79 -16.99 -6.44
N GLU A 40 -12.64 -17.63 -6.19
CA GLU A 40 -11.79 -17.36 -5.02
C GLU A 40 -11.18 -15.96 -5.17
N THR A 41 -11.95 -14.93 -4.87
CA THR A 41 -11.42 -13.58 -4.69
C THR A 41 -10.46 -13.62 -3.51
N THR A 42 -9.22 -13.20 -3.71
CA THR A 42 -8.23 -13.15 -2.63
C THR A 42 -8.70 -12.15 -1.56
N THR A 43 -8.77 -12.60 -0.31
CA THR A 43 -9.29 -11.78 0.79
C THR A 43 -8.33 -10.66 1.17
N VAL A 44 -8.85 -9.59 1.81
CA VAL A 44 -8.03 -8.45 2.26
C VAL A 44 -6.89 -8.89 3.19
N PRO A 45 -7.08 -9.81 4.16
CA PRO A 45 -5.99 -10.26 5.03
C PRO A 45 -4.90 -11.02 4.27
N GLU A 46 -5.26 -11.79 3.24
CA GLU A 46 -4.29 -12.49 2.42
C GLU A 46 -3.45 -11.51 1.59
N LEU A 47 -4.08 -10.48 1.02
CA LEU A 47 -3.38 -9.41 0.32
C LEU A 47 -2.47 -8.60 1.27
N ALA A 48 -2.93 -8.32 2.50
CA ALA A 48 -2.14 -7.64 3.51
C ALA A 48 -0.93 -8.48 3.95
N ARG A 49 -1.10 -9.80 4.09
CA ARG A 49 -0.01 -10.74 4.38
C ARG A 49 1.05 -10.71 3.28
N ARG A 50 0.63 -10.76 2.00
CA ARG A 50 1.53 -10.64 0.85
C ARG A 50 2.32 -9.33 0.84
N ALA A 51 1.65 -8.22 1.08
CA ALA A 51 2.29 -6.92 1.21
C ALA A 51 3.35 -6.94 2.34
N ARG A 52 3.01 -7.50 3.51
CA ARG A 52 3.94 -7.64 4.63
C ARG A 52 5.14 -8.52 4.30
N THR A 53 4.95 -9.59 3.53
CA THR A 53 6.04 -10.48 3.08
C THR A 53 7.00 -9.78 2.11
N ALA A 54 6.53 -8.84 1.30
CA ALA A 54 7.38 -8.09 0.36
C ALA A 54 8.20 -6.98 1.03
N ALA A 55 7.74 -6.44 2.17
CA ALA A 55 8.37 -5.27 2.82
C ALA A 55 9.87 -5.44 3.16
N PRO A 56 10.35 -6.59 3.68
CA PRO A 56 11.78 -6.77 3.98
C PRO A 56 12.68 -6.62 2.75
N ALA A 57 12.25 -7.09 1.58
CA ALA A 57 13.01 -6.98 0.34
C ALA A 57 13.16 -5.52 -0.10
N LEU A 58 12.09 -4.72 0.00
CA LEU A 58 12.14 -3.29 -0.32
C LEU A 58 12.94 -2.48 0.70
N ALA A 59 12.97 -2.91 1.96
CA ALA A 59 13.71 -2.22 3.01
C ALA A 59 15.24 -2.29 2.82
N VAL A 60 15.74 -3.33 2.14
CA VAL A 60 17.15 -3.51 1.82
C VAL A 60 17.49 -3.20 0.36
N ALA A 61 16.49 -2.93 -0.48
CA ALA A 61 16.69 -2.55 -1.88
C ALA A 61 17.51 -1.25 -1.97
N THR A 62 18.54 -1.28 -2.80
CA THR A 62 19.43 -0.15 -3.05
C THR A 62 18.69 0.98 -3.75
N THR A 63 19.24 2.19 -3.66
CA THR A 63 18.74 3.34 -4.43
C THR A 63 18.69 3.06 -5.93
N ILE A 64 19.65 2.28 -6.45
CA ILE A 64 19.73 1.92 -7.87
C ILE A 64 18.56 1.03 -8.26
N GLU A 65 18.29 -0.04 -7.50
CA GLU A 65 17.17 -0.96 -7.77
C GLU A 65 15.82 -0.25 -7.66
N LYS A 66 15.60 0.54 -6.60
CA LYS A 66 14.36 1.32 -6.44
C LYS A 66 14.15 2.30 -7.59
N ASN A 67 15.21 3.00 -8.01
CA ASN A 67 15.14 3.94 -9.13
C ASN A 67 14.93 3.22 -10.48
N ALA A 68 15.49 2.03 -10.66
CA ALA A 68 15.24 1.20 -11.85
C ALA A 68 13.77 0.78 -11.92
N GLY A 69 13.18 0.33 -10.80
CA GLY A 69 11.74 0.02 -10.72
C GLY A 69 10.84 1.20 -11.03
N LEU A 70 11.16 2.40 -10.54
CA LEU A 70 10.40 3.61 -10.86
C LEU A 70 10.46 3.98 -12.34
N ARG A 71 11.63 3.83 -12.97
CA ARG A 71 11.81 4.13 -14.40
C ARG A 71 11.12 3.09 -15.29
N ALA A 72 11.29 1.81 -14.98
CA ALA A 72 10.61 0.72 -15.68
C ALA A 72 9.08 0.88 -15.58
N ALA A 73 8.56 1.20 -14.40
CA ALA A 73 7.13 1.47 -14.21
C ALA A 73 6.65 2.66 -15.05
N ALA A 74 7.44 3.73 -15.16
CA ALA A 74 7.12 4.85 -16.03
C ALA A 74 7.05 4.45 -17.51
N ASP A 75 8.00 3.65 -17.97
CA ASP A 75 8.06 3.18 -19.36
C ASP A 75 6.89 2.24 -19.69
N HIS A 76 6.51 1.35 -18.76
CA HIS A 76 5.34 0.47 -18.89
C HIS A 76 4.02 1.26 -18.93
N LEU A 77 3.84 2.28 -18.09
CA LEU A 77 2.63 3.11 -18.13
C LEU A 77 2.45 3.82 -19.49
N GLU A 78 3.54 4.23 -20.13
CA GLU A 78 3.50 4.82 -21.46
C GLU A 78 3.24 3.77 -22.56
N ALA A 79 3.84 2.58 -22.44
CA ALA A 79 3.62 1.48 -23.38
C ALA A 79 2.18 0.93 -23.31
N ASP A 80 1.63 0.81 -22.10
CA ASP A 80 0.29 0.27 -21.84
C ASP A 80 -0.81 1.35 -21.90
N ARG A 81 -0.48 2.58 -22.32
CA ARG A 81 -1.36 3.74 -22.32
C ARG A 81 -2.74 3.42 -22.89
N ASP A 82 -2.79 2.79 -24.07
CA ASP A 82 -4.05 2.57 -24.77
C ASP A 82 -4.98 1.62 -23.98
N GLY A 83 -4.42 0.60 -23.33
CA GLY A 83 -5.18 -0.29 -22.45
C GLY A 83 -5.65 0.40 -21.15
N ILE A 84 -4.84 1.30 -20.59
CA ILE A 84 -5.23 2.10 -19.42
C ILE A 84 -6.39 3.05 -19.78
N LEU A 85 -6.33 3.69 -20.96
CA LEU A 85 -7.39 4.59 -21.43
C LEU A 85 -8.68 3.84 -21.77
N GLU A 86 -8.58 2.63 -22.34
CA GLU A 86 -9.74 1.77 -22.58
C GLU A 86 -10.42 1.36 -21.27
N ALA A 87 -9.65 0.94 -20.26
CA ALA A 87 -10.17 0.64 -18.93
C ALA A 87 -10.81 1.87 -18.27
N ASN A 88 -10.20 3.04 -18.42
CA ASN A 88 -10.74 4.28 -17.89
C ASN A 88 -12.04 4.72 -18.57
N ALA A 89 -12.17 4.52 -19.88
CA ALA A 89 -13.40 4.82 -20.59
C ALA A 89 -14.59 4.01 -20.05
N GLN A 90 -14.37 2.76 -19.66
CA GLN A 90 -15.40 1.92 -19.03
C GLN A 90 -15.82 2.46 -17.65
N ASP A 91 -14.85 2.90 -16.86
CA ASP A 91 -15.09 3.53 -15.55
C ASP A 91 -15.86 4.85 -15.68
N VAL A 92 -15.47 5.71 -16.62
CA VAL A 92 -16.15 6.99 -16.90
C VAL A 92 -17.57 6.76 -17.39
N ALA A 93 -17.79 5.86 -18.36
CA ALA A 93 -19.11 5.54 -18.87
C ALA A 93 -20.04 4.98 -17.76
N ARG A 94 -19.50 4.14 -16.87
CA ARG A 94 -20.25 3.66 -15.70
C ARG A 94 -20.56 4.79 -14.73
N GLY A 95 -19.60 5.67 -14.45
CA GLY A 95 -19.81 6.85 -13.61
C GLY A 95 -20.88 7.79 -14.15
N GLU A 96 -20.91 8.01 -15.47
CA GLU A 96 -21.95 8.80 -16.13
C GLU A 96 -23.34 8.14 -16.01
N ALA A 97 -23.42 6.83 -16.26
CA ALA A 97 -24.66 6.08 -16.13
C ALA A 97 -25.21 6.07 -14.69
N ASP A 98 -24.32 6.05 -13.69
CA ASP A 98 -24.65 6.10 -12.27
C ASP A 98 -24.94 7.53 -11.76
N GLY A 99 -24.87 8.55 -12.62
CA GLY A 99 -25.17 9.94 -12.26
C GLY A 99 -24.08 10.62 -11.42
N MET A 100 -22.82 10.22 -11.59
CA MET A 100 -21.68 10.82 -10.89
C MET A 100 -21.57 12.32 -11.22
N ALA A 101 -21.34 13.15 -10.19
CA ALA A 101 -21.24 14.60 -10.39
C ALA A 101 -20.04 14.98 -11.28
N PRO A 102 -20.13 16.07 -12.08
CA PRO A 102 -19.11 16.45 -13.06
C PRO A 102 -17.69 16.59 -12.47
N GLY A 103 -17.58 17.14 -11.26
CA GLY A 103 -16.28 17.28 -10.59
C GLY A 103 -15.63 15.96 -10.16
N PHE A 104 -16.41 14.89 -9.97
CA PHE A 104 -15.87 13.55 -9.73
C PHE A 104 -15.51 12.85 -11.05
N LEU A 105 -16.29 13.04 -12.11
CA LEU A 105 -15.97 12.55 -13.45
C LEU A 105 -14.65 13.16 -13.96
N ASP A 106 -14.45 14.48 -13.80
CA ASP A 106 -13.17 15.13 -14.16
C ASP A 106 -11.99 14.52 -13.40
N ARG A 107 -12.15 14.15 -12.13
CA ARG A 107 -11.08 13.51 -11.35
C ARG A 107 -10.82 12.06 -11.78
N LEU A 108 -11.87 11.37 -12.22
CA LEU A 108 -11.81 9.98 -12.67
C LEU A 108 -11.18 9.85 -14.05
N GLN A 109 -11.49 10.78 -14.95
CA GLN A 109 -11.09 10.73 -16.35
C GLN A 109 -9.56 10.72 -16.52
N LEU A 110 -9.07 9.88 -17.41
CA LEU A 110 -7.70 9.87 -17.89
C LEU A 110 -7.69 10.23 -19.37
N ASP A 111 -6.63 10.91 -19.77
CA ASP A 111 -6.26 11.17 -21.15
C ASP A 111 -4.78 10.84 -21.34
N ALA A 112 -4.29 10.92 -22.58
CA ALA A 112 -2.89 10.62 -22.89
C ALA A 112 -1.90 11.51 -22.10
N GLU A 113 -2.27 12.77 -21.82
CA GLU A 113 -1.42 13.69 -21.06
C GLU A 113 -1.36 13.29 -19.59
N ARG A 114 -2.47 12.89 -18.98
CA ARG A 114 -2.53 12.40 -17.59
C ARG A 114 -1.74 11.11 -17.42
N VAL A 115 -1.76 10.19 -18.40
CA VAL A 115 -0.92 8.98 -18.38
C VAL A 115 0.57 9.34 -18.48
N ALA A 116 0.94 10.22 -19.43
CA ALA A 116 2.31 10.74 -19.51
C ALA A 116 2.73 11.48 -18.23
N GLY A 117 1.78 12.17 -17.58
CA GLY A 117 1.96 12.83 -16.29
C GLY A 117 2.31 11.85 -15.18
N MET A 118 1.63 10.71 -15.10
CA MET A 118 1.97 9.62 -14.15
C MET A 118 3.40 9.12 -14.36
N ALA A 119 3.76 8.79 -15.61
CA ALA A 119 5.10 8.33 -15.96
C ALA A 119 6.19 9.38 -15.63
N SER A 120 5.93 10.65 -15.99
CA SER A 120 6.79 11.78 -15.63
C SER A 120 6.93 11.93 -14.12
N GLY A 121 5.84 11.76 -13.36
CA GLY A 121 5.83 11.75 -11.90
C GLY A 121 6.77 10.69 -11.31
N LEU A 122 6.68 9.44 -11.79
CA LEU A 122 7.57 8.37 -11.36
C LEU A 122 9.05 8.68 -11.66
N ARG A 123 9.35 9.22 -12.84
CA ARG A 123 10.71 9.65 -13.21
C ARG A 123 11.23 10.78 -12.33
N LYS A 124 10.37 11.74 -11.95
CA LYS A 124 10.72 12.80 -10.99
C LYS A 124 11.03 12.21 -9.63
N VAL A 125 10.22 11.27 -9.14
CA VAL A 125 10.45 10.59 -7.85
C VAL A 125 11.76 9.80 -7.86
N ALA A 126 12.11 9.16 -8.98
CA ALA A 126 13.39 8.45 -9.12
C ALA A 126 14.60 9.39 -8.94
N ASN A 127 14.47 10.66 -9.35
CA ASN A 127 15.53 11.67 -9.22
C ASN A 127 15.61 12.29 -7.82
N LEU A 128 14.65 12.05 -6.93
CA LEU A 128 14.72 12.55 -5.55
C LEU A 128 15.87 11.85 -4.79
N PRO A 129 16.46 12.51 -3.78
CA PRO A 129 17.37 11.84 -2.84
C PRO A 129 16.69 10.65 -2.18
N ASP A 130 17.44 9.56 -1.98
CA ASP A 130 16.93 8.41 -1.24
C ASP A 130 16.80 8.76 0.26
N PRO A 131 15.60 8.65 0.85
CA PRO A 131 15.43 8.93 2.28
C PRO A 131 15.94 7.79 3.18
N VAL A 132 16.11 6.58 2.65
CA VAL A 132 16.44 5.37 3.43
C VAL A 132 17.93 5.32 3.74
N GLY A 133 18.29 4.93 4.97
CA GLY A 133 19.68 4.81 5.40
C GLY A 133 20.34 6.13 5.82
N ARG A 134 19.63 7.27 5.72
CA ARG A 134 20.17 8.58 6.12
C ARG A 134 20.34 8.68 7.64
N VAL A 135 21.56 8.97 8.09
CA VAL A 135 21.84 9.36 9.48
C VAL A 135 21.27 10.75 9.74
N THR A 136 20.48 10.89 10.80
CA THR A 136 19.79 12.13 11.19
C THR A 136 20.33 12.75 12.48
N ALA A 137 21.00 11.94 13.30
CA ALA A 137 21.73 12.37 14.48
C ALA A 137 22.81 11.34 14.79
N GLU A 138 23.95 11.80 15.30
CA GLU A 138 25.10 10.99 15.65
C GLU A 138 25.82 11.63 16.84
N TRP A 139 26.09 10.85 17.89
CA TRP A 139 26.78 11.35 19.07
C TRP A 139 27.47 10.23 19.85
N THR A 140 28.50 10.60 20.62
CA THR A 140 29.23 9.67 21.52
C THR A 140 28.95 10.04 22.98
N ARG A 141 28.59 9.04 23.79
CA ARG A 141 28.34 9.22 25.23
C ARG A 141 29.66 9.33 26.02
N PRO A 142 29.65 9.90 27.23
CA PRO A 142 30.86 9.99 28.08
C PRO A 142 31.53 8.64 28.40
N ASN A 143 30.80 7.54 28.30
CA ASN A 143 31.32 6.18 28.49
C ASN A 143 31.86 5.55 27.18
N GLY A 144 31.98 6.31 26.09
CA GLY A 144 32.52 5.85 24.81
C GLY A 144 31.50 5.18 23.86
N LEU A 145 30.22 5.03 24.25
CA LEU A 145 29.21 4.45 23.37
C LEU A 145 28.86 5.41 22.23
N HIS A 146 29.03 4.94 21.00
CA HIS A 146 28.67 5.67 19.79
C HIS A 146 27.24 5.34 19.36
N LEU A 147 26.42 6.37 19.11
CA LEU A 147 25.00 6.26 18.82
C LEU A 147 24.67 6.98 17.51
N THR A 148 23.89 6.32 16.65
CA THR A 148 23.37 6.88 15.40
C THR A 148 21.86 6.71 15.32
N LYS A 149 21.18 7.74 14.80
CA LYS A 149 19.76 7.70 14.47
C LYS A 149 19.61 7.65 12.96
N VAL A 150 19.16 6.52 12.43
CA VAL A 150 19.08 6.26 10.98
C VAL A 150 17.62 6.20 10.54
N ARG A 151 17.31 6.75 9.35
CA ARG A 151 15.99 6.60 8.72
C ARG A 151 15.83 5.21 8.13
N VAL A 152 14.71 4.57 8.45
CA VAL A 152 14.27 3.29 7.88
C VAL A 152 12.86 3.44 7.32
N PRO A 153 12.43 2.60 6.37
CA PRO A 153 11.06 2.58 5.90
C PRO A 153 10.09 2.24 7.03
N LEU A 154 8.81 2.59 6.86
CA LEU A 154 7.74 2.18 7.76
C LEU A 154 7.44 0.69 7.60
N GLY A 155 7.44 0.19 6.36
CA GLY A 155 7.08 -1.18 6.01
C GLY A 155 5.99 -1.19 4.94
N VAL A 156 4.74 -1.41 5.35
CA VAL A 156 3.57 -1.39 4.47
C VAL A 156 2.78 -0.10 4.68
N VAL A 157 2.68 0.71 3.63
CA VAL A 157 1.88 1.93 3.62
C VAL A 157 0.60 1.66 2.85
N ALA A 158 -0.52 1.75 3.55
CA ALA A 158 -1.84 1.64 2.99
C ALA A 158 -2.36 3.00 2.52
N MET A 159 -3.00 3.04 1.35
CA MET A 159 -3.70 4.23 0.90
C MET A 159 -5.10 3.87 0.39
N ILE A 160 -6.09 4.59 0.91
CA ILE A 160 -7.48 4.50 0.47
C ILE A 160 -7.90 5.82 -0.18
N TYR A 161 -8.35 5.79 -1.43
CA TYR A 161 -8.57 7.00 -2.23
C TYR A 161 -9.80 6.92 -3.14
N GLU A 162 -10.35 8.07 -3.52
CA GLU A 162 -11.61 8.17 -4.26
C GLU A 162 -11.45 8.85 -5.61
N ASN A 163 -11.95 8.19 -6.67
CA ASN A 163 -12.18 8.73 -8.03
C ASN A 163 -10.96 9.45 -8.64
N ARG A 164 -9.74 8.94 -8.38
CA ARG A 164 -8.48 9.50 -8.89
C ARG A 164 -7.50 8.38 -9.26
N PRO A 165 -7.61 7.80 -10.47
CA PRO A 165 -6.78 6.66 -10.85
C PRO A 165 -5.26 6.95 -10.81
N ASN A 166 -4.87 8.20 -11.05
CA ASN A 166 -3.46 8.63 -11.00
C ASN A 166 -2.81 8.41 -9.61
N VAL A 167 -3.60 8.41 -8.54
CA VAL A 167 -3.11 8.15 -7.18
C VAL A 167 -2.49 6.75 -7.08
N THR A 168 -2.92 5.78 -7.89
CA THR A 168 -2.29 4.45 -7.94
C THR A 168 -0.80 4.54 -8.27
N SER A 169 -0.45 5.31 -9.31
CA SER A 169 0.94 5.53 -9.72
C SER A 169 1.69 6.41 -8.70
N ASP A 170 1.09 7.52 -8.28
CA ASP A 170 1.75 8.48 -7.39
C ASP A 170 2.07 7.86 -6.01
N ALA A 171 1.12 7.11 -5.44
CA ALA A 171 1.29 6.42 -4.17
C ALA A 171 2.37 5.33 -4.26
N PHE A 172 2.32 4.52 -5.33
CA PHE A 172 3.36 3.52 -5.59
C PHE A 172 4.75 4.16 -5.67
N GLY A 173 4.90 5.23 -6.46
CA GLY A 173 6.19 5.86 -6.69
C GLY A 173 6.86 6.34 -5.40
N LEU A 174 6.09 7.05 -4.56
CA LEU A 174 6.58 7.53 -3.27
C LEU A 174 6.87 6.39 -2.30
N CYS A 175 6.01 5.36 -2.25
CA CYS A 175 6.23 4.20 -1.39
C CYS A 175 7.52 3.47 -1.78
N LEU A 176 7.68 3.13 -3.06
CA LEU A 176 8.85 2.41 -3.55
C LEU A 176 10.13 3.20 -3.27
N LYS A 177 10.16 4.51 -3.57
CA LYS A 177 11.34 5.35 -3.31
C LYS A 177 11.74 5.34 -1.84
N ALA A 178 10.76 5.40 -0.95
CA ALA A 178 10.95 5.37 0.50
C ALA A 178 11.12 3.94 1.07
N GLY A 179 11.23 2.91 0.23
CA GLY A 179 11.45 1.51 0.64
C GLY A 179 10.22 0.84 1.28
N ASN A 180 9.01 1.34 0.98
CA ASN A 180 7.75 0.80 1.50
C ASN A 180 6.97 0.06 0.42
N VAL A 181 6.14 -0.88 0.85
CA VAL A 181 5.11 -1.49 0.00
C VAL A 181 3.90 -0.57 -0.07
N ALA A 182 3.34 -0.39 -1.27
CA ALA A 182 2.08 0.30 -1.49
C ALA A 182 0.91 -0.69 -1.43
N PHE A 183 0.08 -0.59 -0.38
CA PHE A 183 -1.15 -1.38 -0.22
C PHE A 183 -2.36 -0.48 -0.52
N LEU A 184 -2.96 -0.63 -1.70
CA LEU A 184 -3.87 0.37 -2.26
C LEU A 184 -5.30 -0.15 -2.30
N ARG A 185 -6.25 0.76 -2.05
CA ARG A 185 -7.67 0.54 -2.30
C ARG A 185 -8.31 1.80 -2.88
N GLY A 186 -8.72 1.73 -4.14
CA GLY A 186 -9.48 2.81 -4.79
C GLY A 186 -10.98 2.71 -4.52
N SER A 187 -11.73 3.73 -4.95
CA SER A 187 -13.19 3.66 -5.02
C SER A 187 -13.65 2.74 -6.15
N SER A 188 -14.90 2.26 -6.07
CA SER A 188 -15.57 1.48 -7.12
C SER A 188 -15.65 2.21 -8.47
N GLY A 189 -15.67 3.54 -8.44
CA GLY A 189 -15.74 4.37 -9.65
C GLY A 189 -14.55 4.21 -10.58
N GLY A 190 -13.36 3.87 -10.07
CA GLY A 190 -12.13 3.76 -10.86
C GLY A 190 -11.47 2.38 -10.85
N LEU A 191 -12.23 1.32 -10.59
CA LEU A 191 -11.68 -0.02 -10.37
C LEU A 191 -10.88 -0.53 -11.57
N GLU A 192 -11.41 -0.40 -12.79
CA GLU A 192 -10.76 -0.93 -13.99
C GLU A 192 -9.49 -0.15 -14.32
N SER A 193 -9.53 1.18 -14.17
CA SER A 193 -8.36 2.05 -14.29
C SER A 193 -7.27 1.67 -13.30
N ASN A 194 -7.63 1.49 -12.02
CA ASN A 194 -6.67 1.13 -10.97
C ASN A 194 -6.07 -0.26 -11.23
N ARG A 195 -6.87 -1.22 -11.70
CA ARG A 195 -6.41 -2.56 -12.07
C ARG A 195 -5.41 -2.50 -13.23
N ALA A 196 -5.73 -1.75 -14.30
CA ALA A 196 -4.84 -1.59 -15.45
C ALA A 196 -3.50 -0.94 -15.07
N ILE A 197 -3.55 0.16 -14.30
CA ILE A 197 -2.34 0.86 -13.82
C ILE A 197 -1.51 -0.06 -12.91
N ALA A 198 -2.14 -0.75 -11.96
CA ALA A 198 -1.44 -1.66 -11.07
C ALA A 198 -0.83 -2.86 -11.82
N ALA A 199 -1.53 -3.41 -12.81
CA ALA A 199 -1.01 -4.51 -13.62
C ALA A 199 0.23 -4.10 -14.44
N SER A 200 0.19 -2.92 -15.05
CA SER A 200 1.31 -2.32 -15.78
C SER A 200 2.54 -2.16 -14.89
N ILE A 201 2.38 -1.48 -13.74
CA ILE A 201 3.47 -1.27 -12.77
C ILE A 201 4.03 -2.60 -12.25
N ARG A 202 3.16 -3.57 -11.91
CA ARG A 202 3.60 -4.86 -11.38
C ARG A 202 4.33 -5.71 -12.43
N SER A 203 4.06 -5.50 -13.71
CA SER A 203 4.81 -6.13 -14.81
C SER A 203 6.21 -5.54 -14.90
N ALA A 204 6.34 -4.22 -14.85
CA ALA A 204 7.63 -3.54 -14.83
C ALA A 204 8.54 -3.96 -13.67
N LEU A 205 7.97 -4.13 -12.47
CA LEU A 205 8.74 -4.56 -11.29
C LEU A 205 9.43 -5.93 -11.49
N LYS A 206 8.77 -6.85 -12.19
CA LYS A 206 9.32 -8.18 -12.46
C LYS A 206 10.53 -8.12 -13.39
N GLU A 207 10.56 -7.16 -14.32
CA GLU A 207 11.68 -7.00 -15.27
C GLU A 207 12.96 -6.50 -14.61
N VAL A 208 12.85 -5.87 -13.43
CA VAL A 208 13.98 -5.35 -12.65
C VAL A 208 14.22 -6.13 -11.36
N ASP A 209 13.71 -7.37 -11.28
CA ASP A 209 13.85 -8.28 -10.14
C ASP A 209 13.34 -7.72 -8.79
N LEU A 210 12.40 -6.77 -8.82
CA LEU A 210 11.70 -6.30 -7.63
C LEU A 210 10.42 -7.12 -7.38
N PRO A 211 10.00 -7.31 -6.12
CA PRO A 211 8.77 -8.03 -5.82
C PRO A 211 7.56 -7.36 -6.48
N ALA A 212 6.79 -8.12 -7.26
CA ALA A 212 5.53 -7.62 -7.82
C ALA A 212 4.51 -7.21 -6.74
N ASP A 213 4.66 -7.71 -5.51
CA ASP A 213 3.86 -7.32 -4.35
C ASP A 213 4.42 -6.07 -3.63
N ALA A 214 5.36 -5.33 -4.24
CA ALA A 214 5.67 -3.95 -3.84
C ALA A 214 4.48 -3.00 -4.09
N LEU A 215 3.57 -3.39 -4.97
CA LEU A 215 2.26 -2.78 -5.17
C LEU A 215 1.19 -3.87 -5.08
N VAL A 216 0.30 -3.74 -4.09
CA VAL A 216 -0.84 -4.65 -3.90
C VAL A 216 -2.11 -3.82 -3.95
N LEU A 217 -3.02 -4.17 -4.86
CA LEU A 217 -4.33 -3.54 -5.02
C LEU A 217 -5.41 -4.44 -4.41
N VAL A 218 -6.25 -3.87 -3.55
CA VAL A 218 -7.49 -4.50 -3.09
C VAL A 218 -8.59 -4.16 -4.08
N GLU A 219 -9.09 -5.19 -4.77
CA GLU A 219 -10.11 -5.07 -5.81
C GLU A 219 -11.54 -5.19 -5.26
N ASP A 220 -11.69 -5.64 -4.00
CA ASP A 220 -12.99 -5.69 -3.33
C ASP A 220 -13.43 -4.27 -2.90
N VAL A 221 -14.44 -3.78 -3.60
CA VAL A 221 -15.01 -2.43 -3.45
C VAL A 221 -16.12 -2.36 -2.39
N SER A 222 -16.46 -3.48 -1.75
CA SER A 222 -17.48 -3.54 -0.69
C SER A 222 -17.11 -2.68 0.52
N ARG A 223 -18.12 -2.26 1.30
CA ARG A 223 -17.87 -1.48 2.53
C ARG A 223 -17.20 -2.35 3.59
N GLU A 224 -17.50 -3.63 3.59
CA GLU A 224 -16.93 -4.64 4.48
C GLU A 224 -15.42 -4.75 4.24
N ALA A 225 -14.99 -4.84 2.97
CA ALA A 225 -13.58 -4.83 2.62
C ALA A 225 -12.89 -3.50 2.98
N ALA A 226 -13.61 -2.36 2.96
CA ALA A 226 -13.09 -1.08 3.44
C ALA A 226 -12.72 -1.15 4.93
N VAL A 227 -13.65 -1.64 5.74
CA VAL A 227 -13.48 -1.76 7.18
C VAL A 227 -12.34 -2.75 7.47
N GLU A 228 -12.34 -3.91 6.82
CA GLU A 228 -11.29 -4.91 6.97
C GLU A 228 -9.92 -4.36 6.58
N PHE A 229 -9.82 -3.58 5.49
CA PHE A 229 -8.59 -2.91 5.05
C PHE A 229 -8.01 -1.98 6.11
N MET A 230 -8.86 -1.17 6.75
CA MET A 230 -8.45 -0.22 7.79
C MET A 230 -8.11 -0.92 9.13
N GLN A 231 -8.40 -2.21 9.25
CA GLN A 231 -8.22 -3.01 10.44
C GLN A 231 -7.06 -4.01 10.37
N GLN A 232 -6.26 -3.99 9.29
CA GLN A 232 -5.10 -4.88 9.08
C GLN A 232 -3.88 -4.55 9.96
N ARG A 233 -4.12 -4.35 11.27
CA ARG A 233 -3.08 -4.13 12.27
C ARG A 233 -2.18 -5.36 12.37
N GLY A 234 -0.87 -5.14 12.34
CA GLY A 234 0.15 -6.19 12.32
C GLY A 234 0.69 -6.51 10.91
N TYR A 235 -0.04 -6.12 9.86
CA TYR A 235 0.42 -6.20 8.48
C TYR A 235 0.70 -4.81 7.89
N VAL A 236 -0.18 -3.85 8.16
CA VAL A 236 -0.08 -2.46 7.70
C VAL A 236 0.49 -1.56 8.81
N ASP A 237 1.48 -0.74 8.46
CA ASP A 237 2.21 0.11 9.41
C ASP A 237 1.73 1.58 9.39
N CYS A 238 1.17 2.05 8.28
CA CYS A 238 0.58 3.39 8.17
C CYS A 238 -0.55 3.42 7.13
N LEU A 239 -1.67 4.05 7.45
CA LEU A 239 -2.81 4.27 6.55
C LEU A 239 -2.98 5.76 6.22
N ILE A 240 -3.13 6.08 4.94
CA ILE A 240 -3.29 7.45 4.45
C ILE A 240 -4.61 7.52 3.65
N PRO A 241 -5.66 8.18 4.16
CA PRO A 241 -6.86 8.48 3.37
C PRO A 241 -6.60 9.62 2.39
N ARG A 242 -7.20 9.52 1.19
CA ARG A 242 -7.27 10.60 0.20
C ARG A 242 -8.68 10.65 -0.39
N GLY A 243 -9.59 11.27 0.36
CA GLY A 243 -11.00 11.37 -0.03
C GLY A 243 -11.74 12.41 0.80
N GLY A 244 -13.06 12.41 0.69
CA GLY A 244 -13.90 13.41 1.36
C GLY A 244 -14.06 13.20 2.87
N PRO A 245 -14.80 14.10 3.55
CA PRO A 245 -15.10 14.01 4.98
C PRO A 245 -15.75 12.70 5.41
N SER A 246 -16.54 12.05 4.53
CA SER A 246 -17.15 10.75 4.78
C SER A 246 -16.11 9.64 4.95
N LEU A 247 -15.08 9.62 4.10
CA LEU A 247 -13.99 8.66 4.19
C LEU A 247 -13.17 8.89 5.47
N ILE A 248 -12.86 10.16 5.77
CA ILE A 248 -12.14 10.53 6.99
C ILE A 248 -12.92 10.07 8.23
N ARG A 249 -14.23 10.31 8.27
CA ARG A 249 -15.09 9.84 9.37
C ARG A 249 -15.08 8.32 9.48
N SER A 250 -15.15 7.60 8.36
CA SER A 250 -15.06 6.13 8.37
C SER A 250 -13.73 5.63 8.93
N ILE A 251 -12.61 6.31 8.64
CA ILE A 251 -11.29 6.01 9.23
C ILE A 251 -11.34 6.21 10.74
N LEU A 252 -11.82 7.37 11.21
CA LEU A 252 -11.89 7.69 12.64
C LEU A 252 -12.75 6.67 13.42
N ASP A 253 -13.83 6.19 12.80
CA ASP A 253 -14.77 5.28 13.44
C ASP A 253 -14.29 3.81 13.43
N ASN A 254 -13.46 3.38 12.45
CA ASN A 254 -13.20 1.95 12.21
C ASN A 254 -11.73 1.53 12.18
N ALA A 255 -10.79 2.45 11.95
CA ALA A 255 -9.38 2.09 11.72
C ALA A 255 -8.69 1.65 13.01
N THR A 256 -7.96 0.52 12.94
CA THR A 256 -7.07 0.06 14.03
C THR A 256 -5.60 0.14 13.65
N VAL A 257 -5.30 0.32 12.37
CA VAL A 257 -3.98 0.64 11.82
C VAL A 257 -3.63 2.10 12.15
N PRO A 258 -2.37 2.44 12.47
CA PRO A 258 -1.95 3.83 12.61
C PRO A 258 -2.20 4.62 11.32
N TYR A 259 -2.76 5.82 11.40
CA TYR A 259 -3.09 6.61 10.22
C TYR A 259 -2.56 8.04 10.27
N VAL A 260 -2.42 8.66 9.11
CA VAL A 260 -2.09 10.08 8.93
C VAL A 260 -3.19 10.71 8.10
N ILE A 261 -3.98 11.59 8.73
CA ILE A 261 -5.07 12.35 8.09
C ILE A 261 -4.57 13.78 7.85
N ASP A 262 -4.84 14.34 6.67
CA ASP A 262 -4.70 15.77 6.43
C ASP A 262 -5.88 16.53 7.06
N GLY A 263 -5.60 17.71 7.63
CA GLY A 263 -6.64 18.50 8.31
C GLY A 263 -7.75 18.96 7.34
N ASP A 264 -8.87 19.43 7.89
CA ASP A 264 -10.13 19.77 7.18
C ASP A 264 -10.02 20.84 6.07
N GLY A 265 -8.84 21.39 5.79
CA GLY A 265 -8.62 22.33 4.70
C GLY A 265 -9.25 23.71 4.90
N ASN A 266 -9.66 24.06 6.13
CA ASN A 266 -10.18 25.38 6.45
C ASN A 266 -9.07 26.45 6.51
N CYS A 267 -8.59 26.86 5.34
CA CYS A 267 -7.53 27.84 5.17
C CYS A 267 -8.07 29.28 5.10
N HIS A 268 -7.50 30.16 5.92
CA HIS A 268 -7.84 31.57 6.03
C HIS A 268 -6.74 32.45 5.44
N VAL A 269 -7.13 33.55 4.80
CA VAL A 269 -6.23 34.64 4.40
C VAL A 269 -6.60 35.85 5.23
N TYR A 270 -5.66 36.37 6.02
CA TYR A 270 -5.85 37.60 6.80
C TYR A 270 -5.23 38.77 6.05
N VAL A 271 -6.05 39.79 5.77
CA VAL A 271 -5.61 41.05 5.16
C VAL A 271 -5.56 42.09 6.28
N ASP A 272 -4.34 42.46 6.66
CA ASP A 272 -4.08 43.46 7.68
C ASP A 272 -4.47 44.88 7.22
N GLU A 273 -4.71 45.80 8.15
CA GLU A 273 -5.01 47.20 7.86
C GLU A 273 -3.89 47.86 7.02
N SER A 274 -2.64 47.43 7.20
CA SER A 274 -1.48 47.96 6.49
C SER A 274 -1.16 47.24 5.16
N ALA A 275 -1.99 46.30 4.73
CA ALA A 275 -1.72 45.49 3.55
C ALA A 275 -1.82 46.30 2.25
N ASP A 276 -0.93 46.00 1.31
CA ASP A 276 -1.09 46.40 -0.09
C ASP A 276 -2.31 45.67 -0.67
N LEU A 277 -3.31 46.44 -1.09
CA LEU A 277 -4.60 45.89 -1.53
C LEU A 277 -4.51 45.19 -2.88
N ASP A 278 -3.60 45.59 -3.76
CA ASP A 278 -3.41 44.95 -5.07
C ASP A 278 -2.79 43.56 -4.86
N MET A 279 -1.73 43.48 -4.05
CA MET A 279 -1.11 42.20 -3.67
C MET A 279 -2.11 41.28 -2.94
N ALA A 280 -2.89 41.82 -2.00
CA ALA A 280 -3.90 41.05 -1.28
C ALA A 280 -4.96 40.46 -2.23
N THR A 281 -5.37 41.21 -3.25
CA THR A 281 -6.32 40.75 -4.26
C THR A 281 -5.76 39.60 -5.08
N GLU A 282 -4.51 39.71 -5.55
CA GLU A 282 -3.84 38.63 -6.30
C GLU A 282 -3.75 37.34 -5.48
N ILE A 283 -3.35 37.44 -4.20
CA ILE A 283 -3.26 36.31 -3.28
C ILE A 283 -4.63 35.67 -3.07
N LEU A 284 -5.68 36.47 -2.82
CA LEU A 284 -7.03 35.97 -2.59
C LEU A 284 -7.58 35.23 -3.81
N VAL A 285 -7.40 35.79 -5.01
CA VAL A 285 -7.83 35.15 -6.27
C VAL A 285 -7.08 33.84 -6.48
N ASN A 286 -5.75 33.84 -6.35
CA ASN A 286 -4.96 32.63 -6.50
C ASN A 286 -5.37 31.54 -5.50
N ALA A 287 -5.53 31.90 -4.22
CA ALA A 287 -5.81 30.96 -3.14
C ALA A 287 -7.20 30.33 -3.19
N LYS A 288 -8.21 31.00 -3.80
CA LYS A 288 -9.62 30.57 -3.71
C LYS A 288 -10.30 30.30 -5.05
N MET A 289 -9.75 30.74 -6.18
CA MET A 289 -10.39 30.62 -7.50
C MET A 289 -9.72 29.60 -8.45
N GLN A 290 -8.63 28.96 -8.04
CA GLN A 290 -7.98 27.93 -8.86
C GLN A 290 -8.61 26.55 -8.61
N ARG A 291 -9.42 26.07 -9.57
CA ARG A 291 -10.15 24.78 -9.50
C ARG A 291 -11.02 24.65 -8.23
N PRO A 292 -12.04 25.51 -8.05
CA PRO A 292 -12.94 25.43 -6.90
C PRO A 292 -13.68 24.08 -6.91
N SER A 293 -13.72 23.43 -5.75
CA SER A 293 -14.36 22.13 -5.51
C SER A 293 -15.76 22.24 -4.93
#